data_AF-A0A1Q5UJB1-F1
#
_entry.id   AF-A0A1Q5UJB1-F1
#
_cell.length_a   1.000
_cell.length_b   1.000
_cell.length_c   1.000
_cell.angle_alpha   90.00
_cell.angle_beta   90.00
_cell.angle_gamma   90.00
#
_symmetry.space_group_name_H-M   'P 1'
#
loop_
_entity.id
_entity.type
_entity.pdbx_description
1 polymer ?
#
loop_
_entity_poly.entity_id
_entity_poly.type
_entity_poly.pdbx_seq_one_letter_code
_entity_poly.pdbx_strand_id
1 'polypeptide(L)'
;MAPSLFLPTLKSLLRENVVPPHCSEYARFVLLHGLMSLQTHLQAGSRLTLGIEVGKLHAYARTHDSHQPDCPGSIGSSSSNSTPIWANTVDAALDTWSTSLFSLQPSLCLEAARPLHRVAQITLHVSVLDIHTLAMDPYLLSGSSLLSTDSGTSIANTNTTKALTRLQRWAHTESARSACRYALLLVQETMFSGKRYLAREDNVAPRPWCLYIAVLTLWVYGLITEGPATDDETTAGAEEYMIRMTRVMQQANLTKPVIGGTNQIAGLIRAVRDALTGCRWELLQEAHLVLRRLGGETLLDASGDGKTLI
;
A
#
# COMPACT_ATOMS: atom_id res chain seq x y z
N MET A 1 -8.54 -39.42 5.52
CA MET A 1 -7.52 -38.35 5.59
C MET A 1 -8.01 -37.31 6.58
N ALA A 2 -7.18 -36.91 7.55
CA ALA A 2 -7.59 -35.92 8.56
C ALA A 2 -7.73 -34.52 7.94
N PRO A 3 -8.72 -33.72 8.34
CA PRO A 3 -8.86 -32.35 7.88
C PRO A 3 -7.63 -31.52 8.27
N SER A 4 -7.08 -30.77 7.33
CA SER A 4 -5.97 -29.85 7.61
C SER A 4 -6.44 -28.76 8.56
N LEU A 5 -5.87 -28.71 9.77
CA LEU A 5 -6.15 -27.65 10.72
C LEU A 5 -5.54 -26.32 10.22
N PHE A 6 -6.20 -25.21 10.54
CA PHE A 6 -5.78 -23.86 10.12
C PHE A 6 -4.35 -23.52 10.56
N LEU A 7 -4.05 -23.65 11.85
CA LEU A 7 -2.78 -23.21 12.43
C LEU A 7 -1.56 -24.00 11.92
N PRO A 8 -1.60 -25.35 11.82
CA PRO A 8 -0.53 -26.11 11.18
C PRO A 8 -0.30 -25.72 9.72
N THR A 9 -1.38 -25.47 8.96
CA THR A 9 -1.28 -25.06 7.55
C THR A 9 -0.66 -23.68 7.41
N LEU A 10 -1.06 -22.72 8.25
CA LEU A 10 -0.47 -21.39 8.28
C LEU A 10 1.02 -21.43 8.64
N LYS A 11 1.41 -22.25 9.64
CA LYS A 11 2.83 -22.46 9.98
C LYS A 11 3.63 -23.11 8.84
N SER A 12 3.01 -24.04 8.11
CA SER A 12 3.62 -24.68 6.94
C SER A 12 3.88 -23.65 5.83
N LEU A 13 2.92 -22.76 5.60
CA LEU A 13 2.99 -21.69 4.61
C LEU A 13 4.07 -20.65 4.96
N LEU A 14 4.26 -20.33 6.24
CA LEU A 14 5.39 -19.50 6.72
C LEU A 14 6.76 -20.17 6.54
N ARG A 15 6.80 -21.47 6.29
CA ARG A 15 8.01 -22.23 5.92
C ARG A 15 8.10 -22.44 4.40
N GLU A 16 7.41 -21.62 3.62
CA GLU A 16 7.41 -21.64 2.14
C GLU A 16 6.87 -22.95 1.54
N ASN A 17 6.05 -23.69 2.29
CA ASN A 17 5.38 -24.87 1.74
C ASN A 17 4.08 -24.47 1.05
N VAL A 18 3.85 -25.07 -0.12
CA VAL A 18 2.64 -24.87 -0.94
C VAL A 18 1.39 -25.25 -0.14
N VAL A 19 0.30 -24.52 -0.36
CA VAL A 19 -0.98 -24.82 0.29
C VAL A 19 -1.48 -26.19 -0.17
N PRO A 20 -1.88 -27.09 0.75
CA PRO A 20 -2.31 -28.44 0.39
C PRO A 20 -3.42 -28.44 -0.69
N PRO A 21 -3.37 -29.36 -1.66
CA PRO A 21 -4.29 -29.35 -2.81
C PRO A 21 -5.76 -29.58 -2.41
N HIS A 22 -6.00 -30.28 -1.31
CA HIS A 22 -7.34 -30.54 -0.77
C HIS A 22 -7.94 -29.35 0.02
N CYS A 23 -7.20 -28.25 0.16
CA CYS A 23 -7.67 -27.05 0.83
C CYS A 23 -8.68 -26.32 -0.08
N SER A 24 -9.90 -26.14 0.39
CA SER A 24 -10.97 -25.45 -0.35
C SER A 24 -10.63 -23.98 -0.63
N GLU A 25 -11.32 -23.38 -1.60
CA GLU A 25 -11.16 -21.96 -1.97
C GLU A 25 -11.43 -21.04 -0.79
N TYR A 26 -12.45 -21.35 0.01
CA TYR A 26 -12.75 -20.62 1.24
C TYR A 26 -11.64 -20.76 2.28
N ALA A 27 -11.10 -21.96 2.49
CA ALA A 27 -10.00 -22.15 3.44
C ALA A 27 -8.73 -21.40 3.00
N ARG A 28 -8.44 -21.34 1.70
CA ARG A 28 -7.36 -20.51 1.13
C ARG A 28 -7.57 -19.03 1.35
N PHE A 29 -8.81 -18.56 1.21
CA PHE A 29 -9.19 -17.19 1.53
C PHE A 29 -8.96 -16.89 3.03
N VAL A 30 -9.36 -17.80 3.93
CA VAL A 30 -9.11 -17.68 5.37
C VAL A 30 -7.60 -17.67 5.69
N LEU A 31 -6.79 -18.47 4.99
CA LEU A 31 -5.33 -18.46 5.15
C LEU A 31 -4.71 -17.10 4.79
N LEU A 32 -5.17 -16.45 3.72
CA LEU A 32 -4.73 -15.09 3.37
C LEU A 32 -5.02 -14.10 4.50
N HIS A 33 -6.25 -14.12 5.02
CA HIS A 33 -6.63 -13.27 6.15
C HIS A 33 -5.79 -13.56 7.41
N GLY A 34 -5.42 -14.82 7.63
CA GLY A 34 -4.49 -15.23 8.68
C GLY A 34 -3.11 -14.59 8.51
N LEU A 35 -2.55 -14.61 7.31
CA LEU A 35 -1.27 -13.96 7.00
C LEU A 35 -1.35 -12.44 7.19
N MET A 36 -2.41 -11.80 6.71
CA MET A 36 -2.63 -10.36 6.90
C MET A 36 -2.78 -9.99 8.39
N SER A 37 -3.45 -10.85 9.18
CA SER A 37 -3.60 -10.63 10.62
C SER A 37 -2.26 -10.76 11.35
N LEU A 38 -1.44 -11.75 10.96
CA LEU A 38 -0.08 -11.89 11.48
C LEU A 38 0.78 -10.68 11.11
N GLN A 39 0.73 -10.26 9.85
CA GLN A 39 1.44 -9.08 9.36
C GLN A 39 1.08 -7.83 10.17
N THR A 40 -0.21 -7.53 10.32
CA THR A 40 -0.68 -6.37 11.06
C THR A 40 -0.25 -6.43 12.54
N HIS A 41 -0.30 -7.60 13.16
CA HIS A 41 0.18 -7.80 14.53
C HIS A 41 1.69 -7.55 14.66
N LEU A 42 2.50 -8.10 13.77
CA LEU A 42 3.96 -7.91 13.77
C LEU A 42 4.34 -6.46 13.45
N GLN A 43 3.61 -5.80 12.56
CA GLN A 43 3.76 -4.38 12.27
C GLN A 43 3.42 -3.51 13.49
N ALA A 44 2.29 -3.77 14.16
CA ALA A 44 1.92 -3.08 15.40
C ALA A 44 2.99 -3.29 16.48
N GLY A 45 3.44 -4.52 16.68
CA GLY A 45 4.54 -4.86 17.58
C GLY A 45 5.79 -4.05 17.28
N SER A 46 6.26 -4.05 16.02
CA SER A 46 7.46 -3.31 15.61
C SER A 46 7.38 -1.80 15.85
N ARG A 47 6.17 -1.21 15.77
CA ARG A 47 5.93 0.21 16.03
C ARG A 47 5.91 0.54 17.52
N LEU A 48 5.35 -0.35 18.33
CA LEU A 48 5.25 -0.19 19.78
C LEU A 48 6.58 -0.49 20.50
N THR A 49 7.39 -1.40 19.94
CA THR A 49 8.67 -1.85 20.53
C THR A 49 9.86 -0.93 20.24
N LEU A 50 9.63 0.28 19.72
CA LEU A 50 10.67 1.32 19.62
C LEU A 50 11.24 1.79 20.99
N GLY A 51 10.94 1.07 22.08
CA GLY A 51 11.62 1.17 23.38
C GLY A 51 12.05 -0.17 24.02
N ILE A 52 11.74 -1.34 23.44
CA ILE A 52 12.17 -2.66 23.97
C ILE A 52 12.48 -3.58 22.79
N GLU A 53 13.76 -3.82 22.54
CA GLU A 53 14.28 -4.68 21.47
C GLU A 53 13.76 -6.13 21.56
N VAL A 54 12.62 -6.44 20.95
CA VAL A 54 12.12 -7.82 20.79
C VAL A 54 12.99 -8.61 19.77
N GLY A 55 13.93 -7.96 19.08
CA GLY A 55 14.84 -8.57 18.11
C GLY A 55 15.98 -9.40 18.69
N LYS A 56 16.28 -9.34 19.99
CA LYS A 56 17.42 -10.07 20.58
C LYS A 56 17.13 -11.53 20.96
N LEU A 57 15.87 -11.99 20.91
CA LEU A 57 15.56 -13.36 21.33
C LEU A 57 15.85 -14.44 20.26
N HIS A 58 16.11 -14.08 19.00
CA HIS A 58 16.41 -15.05 17.93
C HIS A 58 17.88 -15.09 17.48
N ALA A 59 18.72 -14.17 17.93
CA ALA A 59 20.15 -14.20 17.66
C ALA A 59 20.90 -15.30 18.43
N TYR A 60 20.29 -15.90 19.46
CA TYR A 60 20.89 -16.97 20.26
C TYR A 60 20.68 -18.39 19.71
N ALA A 61 19.94 -18.58 18.62
CA ALA A 61 19.62 -19.92 18.12
C ALA A 61 20.61 -20.46 17.06
N ARG A 62 21.71 -19.75 16.76
CA ARG A 62 22.65 -20.18 15.71
C ARG A 62 24.13 -19.85 15.96
N THR A 63 24.63 -20.14 17.16
CA THR A 63 26.08 -20.25 17.40
C THR A 63 26.36 -21.39 18.38
N HIS A 64 26.29 -22.62 17.87
CA HIS A 64 27.11 -23.71 18.39
C HIS A 64 28.17 -23.96 17.31
N ASP A 65 29.27 -23.21 17.34
CA ASP A 65 30.63 -23.80 17.39
C ASP A 65 31.75 -22.75 17.39
N SER A 66 32.82 -23.09 18.10
CA SER A 66 34.18 -22.50 18.11
C SER A 66 34.43 -21.13 18.77
N HIS A 67 34.95 -21.24 20.01
CA HIS A 67 35.92 -20.39 20.72
C HIS A 67 36.60 -19.21 19.98
N GLN A 68 36.48 -18.00 20.54
CA GLN A 68 37.59 -17.08 20.84
C GLN A 68 37.09 -15.89 21.69
N PRO A 69 37.73 -15.52 22.83
CA PRO A 69 37.41 -14.30 23.55
C PRO A 69 38.39 -13.20 23.15
N ASP A 70 37.93 -12.03 22.67
CA ASP A 70 38.66 -10.76 22.79
C ASP A 70 37.82 -9.52 22.44
N CYS A 71 37.96 -8.51 23.31
CA CYS A 71 37.70 -7.06 23.17
C CYS A 71 36.25 -6.49 23.14
N PRO A 72 35.87 -5.67 24.15
CA PRO A 72 34.69 -4.81 24.12
C PRO A 72 35.07 -3.43 23.54
N GLY A 73 34.76 -3.17 22.27
CA GLY A 73 35.11 -1.89 21.69
C GLY A 73 34.83 -1.77 20.20
N SER A 74 33.56 -1.88 19.80
CA SER A 74 33.01 -1.23 18.60
C SER A 74 31.55 -1.61 18.50
N ILE A 75 30.66 -0.85 19.15
CA ILE A 75 29.24 -0.88 18.79
C ILE A 75 29.17 -0.11 17.47
N GLY A 76 29.46 -0.83 16.39
CA GLY A 76 29.27 -0.35 15.03
C GLY A 76 27.80 0.02 14.88
N SER A 77 27.54 1.30 14.69
CA SER A 77 26.26 1.86 14.28
C SER A 77 25.92 1.37 12.87
N SER A 78 25.57 0.11 12.73
CA SER A 78 24.96 -0.43 11.52
C SER A 78 23.45 -0.16 11.59
N SER A 79 23.09 1.13 11.59
CA SER A 79 21.74 1.59 11.27
C SER A 79 21.53 1.46 9.76
N SER A 80 21.65 0.24 9.24
CA SER A 80 21.32 -0.04 7.86
C SER A 80 19.82 -0.33 7.77
N ASN A 81 19.19 0.25 6.74
CA ASN A 81 17.78 0.12 6.35
C ASN A 81 17.38 -1.34 6.05
N SER A 82 17.54 -2.25 7.00
CA SER A 82 17.21 -3.67 6.83
C SER A 82 15.72 -3.87 7.04
N THR A 83 15.07 -4.51 6.07
CA THR A 83 13.71 -5.00 6.25
C THR A 83 13.71 -5.98 7.43
N PRO A 84 12.70 -5.92 8.32
CA PRO A 84 12.69 -6.81 9.46
C PRO A 84 12.58 -8.26 8.96
N ILE A 85 13.31 -9.19 9.59
CA ILE A 85 13.41 -10.59 9.13
C ILE A 85 12.03 -11.22 8.91
N TRP A 86 11.07 -10.92 9.81
CA TRP A 86 9.70 -11.43 9.70
C TRP A 86 8.99 -10.96 8.43
N ALA A 87 9.30 -9.77 7.90
CA ALA A 87 8.66 -9.25 6.70
C ALA A 87 9.04 -10.10 5.49
N ASN A 88 10.30 -10.51 5.38
CA ASN A 88 10.75 -11.40 4.30
C ASN A 88 10.06 -12.77 4.39
N THR A 89 9.86 -13.31 5.61
CA THR A 89 9.11 -14.57 5.80
C THR A 89 7.64 -14.44 5.42
N VAL A 90 6.99 -13.32 5.78
CA VAL A 90 5.60 -13.07 5.40
C VAL A 90 5.46 -12.83 3.89
N ASP A 91 6.40 -12.11 3.28
CA ASP A 91 6.46 -11.88 1.83
C ASP A 91 6.51 -13.21 1.06
N ALA A 92 7.48 -14.07 1.41
CA ALA A 92 7.61 -15.39 0.80
C ALA A 92 6.37 -16.27 1.00
N ALA A 93 5.71 -16.17 2.17
CA ALA A 93 4.46 -16.87 2.44
C ALA A 93 3.28 -16.34 1.60
N LEU A 94 3.18 -15.02 1.41
CA LEU A 94 2.16 -14.39 0.55
C LEU A 94 2.36 -14.77 -0.92
N ASP A 95 3.61 -14.82 -1.39
CA ASP A 95 3.94 -15.23 -2.74
C ASP A 95 3.64 -16.72 -2.94
N THR A 96 4.06 -17.59 -2.03
CA THR A 96 3.73 -19.03 -2.04
C THR A 96 2.22 -19.27 -2.01
N TRP A 97 1.49 -18.49 -1.22
CA TRP A 97 0.03 -18.54 -1.20
C TRP A 97 -0.56 -18.15 -2.57
N SER A 98 -0.03 -17.10 -3.21
CA SER A 98 -0.54 -16.61 -4.49
C SER A 98 -0.28 -17.62 -5.61
N THR A 99 0.89 -18.26 -5.62
CA THR A 99 1.24 -19.29 -6.61
C THR A 99 0.38 -20.54 -6.46
N SER A 100 -0.06 -20.83 -5.23
CA SER A 100 -0.97 -21.92 -4.94
C SER A 100 -2.37 -21.74 -5.55
N LEU A 101 -2.71 -20.57 -6.09
CA LEU A 101 -4.03 -20.29 -6.68
C LEU A 101 -4.14 -20.54 -8.20
N PHE A 102 -3.02 -20.67 -8.92
CA PHE A 102 -3.02 -20.67 -10.39
C PHE A 102 -3.80 -21.82 -11.05
N SER A 103 -4.04 -22.92 -10.34
CA SER A 103 -4.72 -24.11 -10.86
C SER A 103 -6.19 -24.24 -10.46
N LEU A 104 -6.77 -23.24 -9.78
CA LEU A 104 -8.12 -23.32 -9.22
C LEU A 104 -9.18 -22.72 -10.14
N GLN A 105 -10.39 -23.25 -10.05
CA GLN A 105 -11.56 -22.67 -10.72
C GLN A 105 -11.91 -21.31 -10.09
N PRO A 106 -12.39 -20.33 -10.88
CA PRO A 106 -12.79 -19.04 -10.36
C PRO A 106 -13.95 -19.20 -9.37
N SER A 107 -13.82 -18.57 -8.21
CA SER A 107 -14.87 -18.47 -7.20
C SER A 107 -14.85 -17.07 -6.59
N LEU A 108 -15.97 -16.64 -6.01
CA LEU A 108 -16.06 -15.32 -5.39
C LEU A 108 -14.97 -15.09 -4.32
N CYS A 109 -14.64 -16.13 -3.55
CA CYS A 109 -13.56 -16.08 -2.57
C CYS A 109 -12.21 -15.80 -3.23
N LEU A 110 -11.89 -16.46 -4.35
CA LEU A 110 -10.64 -16.24 -5.05
C LEU A 110 -10.59 -14.88 -5.76
N GLU A 111 -11.72 -14.41 -6.29
CA GLU A 111 -11.84 -13.07 -6.86
C GLU A 111 -11.64 -11.98 -5.81
N ALA A 112 -12.13 -12.19 -4.58
CA ALA A 112 -11.87 -11.32 -3.44
C ALA A 112 -10.43 -11.43 -2.92
N ALA A 113 -9.82 -12.61 -3.01
CA ALA A 113 -8.47 -12.84 -2.51
C ALA A 113 -7.39 -12.12 -3.33
N ARG A 114 -7.56 -11.99 -4.65
CA ARG A 114 -6.60 -11.30 -5.53
C ARG A 114 -6.32 -9.85 -5.10
N PRO A 115 -7.31 -8.94 -5.00
CA PRO A 115 -7.05 -7.56 -4.58
C PRO A 115 -6.54 -7.48 -3.15
N LEU A 116 -7.02 -8.36 -2.24
CA LEU A 116 -6.51 -8.43 -0.87
C LEU A 116 -5.04 -8.83 -0.80
N HIS A 117 -4.60 -9.78 -1.62
CA HIS A 117 -3.19 -10.15 -1.71
C HIS A 117 -2.34 -8.99 -2.21
N ARG A 118 -2.79 -8.26 -3.25
CA ARG A 118 -2.08 -7.06 -3.72
C ARG A 118 -1.95 -6.02 -2.61
N VAL A 119 -3.01 -5.79 -1.83
CA VAL A 119 -2.96 -4.85 -0.69
C VAL A 119 -2.15 -5.36 0.48
N ALA A 120 -2.15 -6.67 0.77
CA ALA A 120 -1.28 -7.27 1.76
C ALA A 120 0.19 -6.95 1.43
N GLN A 121 0.56 -7.10 0.16
CA GLN A 121 1.89 -6.75 -0.32
C GLN A 121 2.18 -5.25 -0.25
N ILE A 122 1.23 -4.38 -0.65
CA ILE A 122 1.40 -2.92 -0.48
C ILE A 122 1.63 -2.56 0.99
N THR A 123 0.76 -3.04 1.87
CA THR A 123 0.79 -2.74 3.32
C THR A 123 2.02 -3.33 4.01
N LEU A 124 2.65 -4.36 3.45
CA LEU A 124 3.92 -4.90 3.94
C LEU A 124 5.06 -3.89 3.74
N HIS A 125 5.00 -3.14 2.64
CA HIS A 125 6.04 -2.21 2.21
C HIS A 125 5.81 -0.75 2.58
N VAL A 126 4.56 -0.34 2.86
CA VAL A 126 4.23 1.04 3.21
C VAL A 126 3.11 1.14 4.26
N SER A 127 3.21 2.15 5.13
CA SER A 127 2.17 2.47 6.10
C SER A 127 1.01 3.19 5.41
N VAL A 128 -0.12 2.49 5.23
CA VAL A 128 -1.36 3.09 4.72
C VAL A 128 -1.86 4.23 5.61
N LEU A 129 -1.61 4.15 6.93
CA LEU A 129 -1.93 5.23 7.87
C LEU A 129 -1.15 6.51 7.55
N ASP A 130 0.14 6.41 7.23
CA ASP A 130 0.98 7.59 6.93
C ASP A 130 0.51 8.25 5.64
N ILE A 131 0.20 7.43 4.63
CA ILE A 131 -0.37 7.89 3.36
C ILE A 131 -1.70 8.63 3.59
N HIS A 132 -2.60 8.04 4.37
CA HIS A 132 -3.88 8.66 4.71
C HIS A 132 -3.72 9.96 5.49
N THR A 133 -2.77 10.01 6.43
CA THR A 133 -2.49 11.22 7.21
C THR A 133 -2.11 12.37 6.28
N LEU A 134 -1.32 12.12 5.23
CA LEU A 134 -1.02 13.14 4.22
C LEU A 134 -2.23 13.47 3.33
N ALA A 135 -2.98 12.47 2.86
CA ALA A 135 -4.11 12.65 1.96
C ALA A 135 -5.29 13.42 2.60
N MET A 136 -5.39 13.37 3.93
CA MET A 136 -6.40 14.11 4.69
C MET A 136 -5.93 15.50 5.13
N ASP A 137 -4.67 15.87 4.90
CA ASP A 137 -4.16 17.17 5.31
C ASP A 137 -4.58 18.27 4.29
N PRO A 138 -5.44 19.22 4.69
CA PRO A 138 -5.93 20.26 3.79
C PRO A 138 -4.82 21.24 3.35
N TYR A 139 -3.73 21.36 4.10
CA TYR A 139 -2.67 22.34 3.86
C TYR A 139 -1.60 21.86 2.87
N LEU A 140 -1.38 20.54 2.79
CA LEU A 140 -0.50 19.95 1.78
C LEU A 140 -1.10 20.09 0.37
N LEU A 141 -2.42 20.04 0.25
CA LEU A 141 -3.14 20.19 -1.01
C LEU A 141 -3.16 21.63 -1.55
N SER A 142 -2.92 22.61 -0.67
CA SER A 142 -2.84 24.03 -1.04
C SER A 142 -1.42 24.48 -1.42
N GLY A 143 -0.45 23.55 -1.52
CA GLY A 143 0.94 23.85 -1.90
C GLY A 143 1.76 24.65 -0.87
N SER A 144 1.16 25.03 0.26
CA SER A 144 1.73 25.99 1.21
C SER A 144 2.64 25.33 2.27
N SER A 145 2.40 24.06 2.62
CA SER A 145 3.09 23.40 3.75
C SER A 145 4.46 22.80 3.42
N LEU A 146 4.85 22.64 2.14
CA LEU A 146 6.20 22.16 1.81
C LEU A 146 7.24 23.29 1.80
N LEU A 147 6.81 24.56 1.78
CA LEU A 147 7.70 25.73 1.70
C LEU A 147 7.67 26.65 2.93
N SER A 148 6.68 26.56 3.84
CA SER A 148 6.58 27.47 4.98
C SER A 148 7.08 26.84 6.29
N THR A 149 8.27 27.25 6.73
CA THR A 149 8.82 27.02 8.08
C THR A 149 8.19 27.91 9.16
N ASP A 150 7.19 28.71 8.81
CA ASP A 150 6.87 29.90 9.58
C ASP A 150 5.40 29.85 10.05
N SER A 151 5.25 29.64 11.36
CA SER A 151 4.08 29.97 12.21
C SER A 151 2.88 28.99 12.32
N GLY A 152 2.71 28.41 13.52
CA GLY A 152 1.46 28.63 14.26
C GLY A 152 0.38 27.53 14.39
N THR A 153 0.48 26.33 13.80
CA THR A 153 -0.56 25.28 13.90
C THR A 153 0.02 23.92 14.33
N SER A 154 0.32 23.80 15.63
CA SER A 154 1.36 22.91 16.15
C SER A 154 1.02 21.41 16.26
N ILE A 155 -0.24 20.95 16.25
CA ILE A 155 -0.56 19.53 16.56
C ILE A 155 -0.79 18.67 15.31
N ALA A 156 -1.66 19.09 14.38
CA ALA A 156 -1.88 18.39 13.10
C ALA A 156 -0.58 18.32 12.29
N ASN A 157 0.19 19.41 12.28
CA ASN A 157 1.50 19.47 11.63
C ASN A 157 2.49 18.46 12.22
N THR A 158 2.45 18.12 13.50
CA THR A 158 3.45 17.17 14.05
C THR A 158 3.29 15.74 13.53
N ASN A 159 2.04 15.28 13.36
CA ASN A 159 1.80 13.93 12.84
C ASN A 159 2.00 13.89 11.33
N THR A 160 1.50 14.89 10.59
CA THR A 160 1.74 15.05 9.16
C THR A 160 3.23 15.16 8.85
N THR A 161 3.99 16.02 9.56
CA THR A 161 5.44 16.16 9.34
C THR A 161 6.18 14.86 9.63
N LYS A 162 5.86 14.16 10.73
CA LYS A 162 6.46 12.84 11.03
C LYS A 162 6.13 11.81 9.94
N ALA A 163 4.88 11.78 9.46
CA ALA A 163 4.47 10.90 8.36
C ALA A 163 5.22 11.26 7.07
N LEU A 164 5.33 12.54 6.74
CA LEU A 164 6.07 13.06 5.60
C LEU A 164 7.55 12.66 5.66
N THR A 165 8.23 12.85 6.79
CA THR A 165 9.63 12.44 6.97
C THR A 165 9.82 10.93 6.85
N ARG A 166 8.85 10.12 7.28
CA ARG A 166 8.89 8.66 7.06
C ARG A 166 8.73 8.31 5.58
N LEU A 167 7.79 8.98 4.89
CA LEU A 167 7.49 8.73 3.49
C LEU A 167 8.59 9.22 2.55
N GLN A 168 9.26 10.34 2.86
CA GLN A 168 10.46 10.83 2.16
C GLN A 168 11.61 9.81 2.22
N ARG A 169 11.84 9.20 3.38
CA ARG A 169 12.82 8.12 3.54
C ARG A 169 12.38 6.87 2.78
N TRP A 170 11.10 6.52 2.84
CA TRP A 170 10.55 5.35 2.15
C TRP A 170 10.66 5.44 0.63
N ALA A 171 10.40 6.60 0.02
CA ALA A 171 10.33 6.75 -1.44
C ALA A 171 11.61 6.31 -2.19
N HIS A 172 12.77 6.35 -1.53
CA HIS A 172 14.06 5.97 -2.10
C HIS A 172 14.45 4.49 -1.84
N THR A 173 13.56 3.71 -1.24
CA THR A 173 13.82 2.30 -0.86
C THR A 173 13.29 1.31 -1.90
N GLU A 174 13.79 0.06 -1.84
CA GLU A 174 13.20 -1.07 -2.58
C GLU A 174 11.73 -1.29 -2.21
N SER A 175 11.37 -1.09 -0.93
CA SER A 175 10.00 -1.22 -0.46
C SER A 175 9.03 -0.29 -1.20
N ALA A 176 9.44 0.96 -1.50
CA ALA A 176 8.60 1.86 -2.28
C ALA A 176 8.36 1.34 -3.70
N ARG A 177 9.38 0.79 -4.34
CA ARG A 177 9.28 0.20 -5.69
C ARG A 177 8.38 -1.03 -5.68
N SER A 178 8.52 -1.93 -4.71
CA SER A 178 7.63 -3.07 -4.55
C SER A 178 6.18 -2.65 -4.31
N ALA A 179 5.93 -1.68 -3.41
CA ALA A 179 4.59 -1.15 -3.16
C ALA A 179 3.95 -0.56 -4.43
N CYS A 180 4.71 0.25 -5.19
CA CYS A 180 4.23 0.83 -6.45
C CYS A 180 3.93 -0.26 -7.48
N ARG A 181 4.77 -1.29 -7.61
CA ARG A 181 4.54 -2.42 -8.53
C ARG A 181 3.22 -3.13 -8.22
N TYR A 182 2.97 -3.46 -6.95
CA TYR A 182 1.72 -4.12 -6.56
C TYR A 182 0.49 -3.21 -6.71
N ALA A 183 0.64 -1.91 -6.45
CA ALA A 183 -0.40 -0.92 -6.69
C ALA A 183 -0.75 -0.81 -8.18
N LEU A 184 0.25 -0.74 -9.07
CA LEU A 184 0.04 -0.71 -10.52
C LEU A 184 -0.65 -1.97 -11.02
N LEU A 185 -0.21 -3.16 -10.59
CA LEU A 185 -0.84 -4.43 -10.96
C LEU A 185 -2.32 -4.44 -10.56
N LEU A 186 -2.63 -3.98 -9.34
CA LEU A 186 -4.00 -3.91 -8.86
C LEU A 186 -4.85 -2.93 -9.67
N VAL A 187 -4.32 -1.74 -9.98
CA VAL A 187 -5.01 -0.75 -10.83
C VAL A 187 -5.24 -1.31 -12.23
N GLN A 188 -4.23 -1.96 -12.83
CA GLN A 188 -4.32 -2.56 -14.15
C GLN A 188 -5.39 -3.67 -14.21
N GLU A 189 -5.36 -4.60 -13.24
CA GLU A 189 -6.31 -5.72 -13.16
C GLU A 189 -7.77 -5.26 -12.94
N THR A 190 -7.97 -4.09 -12.32
CA THR A 190 -9.31 -3.59 -11.96
C THR A 190 -9.86 -2.59 -12.98
N MET A 191 -9.11 -1.52 -13.29
CA MET A 191 -9.56 -0.42 -14.13
C MET A 191 -9.37 -0.70 -15.63
N PHE A 192 -8.42 -1.56 -16.01
CA PHE A 192 -8.02 -1.79 -17.40
C PHE A 192 -8.33 -3.22 -17.87
N SER A 193 -9.43 -3.80 -17.36
CA SER A 193 -9.93 -5.14 -17.71
C SER A 193 -10.75 -5.20 -19.01
N GLY A 194 -10.77 -4.11 -19.79
CA GLY A 194 -11.54 -4.00 -21.05
C GLY A 194 -12.98 -3.52 -20.88
N LYS A 195 -13.46 -3.34 -19.64
CA LYS A 195 -14.75 -2.71 -19.31
C LYS A 195 -14.52 -1.59 -18.30
N ARG A 196 -15.33 -0.53 -18.36
CA ARG A 196 -15.31 0.54 -17.35
C ARG A 196 -15.74 -0.06 -16.01
N TYR A 197 -14.83 -0.06 -15.04
CA TYR A 197 -15.11 -0.53 -13.69
C TYR A 197 -16.05 0.44 -12.97
N LEU A 198 -17.05 -0.10 -12.28
CA LEU A 198 -18.03 0.64 -11.48
C LEU A 198 -18.22 -0.08 -10.13
N ALA A 199 -17.80 0.55 -9.04
CA ALA A 199 -17.82 -0.05 -7.70
C ALA A 199 -19.24 -0.36 -7.20
N ARG A 200 -20.25 0.37 -7.69
CA ARG A 200 -21.66 0.14 -7.34
C ARG A 200 -22.23 -1.17 -7.92
N GLU A 201 -21.59 -1.69 -8.97
CA GLU A 201 -21.97 -2.92 -9.69
C GLU A 201 -21.06 -4.10 -9.35
N ASP A 202 -20.03 -3.90 -8.51
CA ASP A 202 -19.10 -4.97 -8.12
C ASP A 202 -19.65 -5.80 -6.96
N ASN A 203 -19.58 -7.12 -7.11
CA ASN A 203 -19.95 -8.09 -6.08
C ASN A 203 -18.80 -8.39 -5.11
N VAL A 204 -17.56 -7.97 -5.45
CA VAL A 204 -16.37 -8.16 -4.62
C VAL A 204 -16.16 -6.96 -3.70
N ALA A 205 -16.81 -7.03 -2.54
CA ALA A 205 -16.74 -6.05 -1.46
C ALA A 205 -15.36 -5.40 -1.19
N PRO A 206 -14.22 -6.13 -1.07
CA PRO A 206 -12.94 -5.51 -0.75
C PRO A 206 -12.30 -4.77 -1.94
N ARG A 207 -12.70 -5.04 -3.19
CA ARG A 207 -11.99 -4.56 -4.38
C ARG A 207 -11.95 -3.02 -4.50
N PRO A 208 -13.05 -2.26 -4.32
CA PRO A 208 -12.99 -0.81 -4.43
C PRO A 208 -12.11 -0.17 -3.36
N TRP A 209 -12.09 -0.72 -2.14
CA TRP A 209 -11.21 -0.24 -1.06
C TRP A 209 -9.74 -0.51 -1.38
N CYS A 210 -9.44 -1.70 -1.89
CA CYS A 210 -8.09 -2.05 -2.32
C CYS A 210 -7.60 -1.13 -3.45
N LEU A 211 -8.47 -0.86 -4.43
CA LEU A 211 -8.18 0.06 -5.53
C LEU A 211 -7.84 1.46 -5.02
N TYR A 212 -8.61 1.97 -4.06
CA TYR A 212 -8.33 3.26 -3.43
C TYR A 212 -6.95 3.31 -2.74
N ILE A 213 -6.59 2.28 -1.97
CA ILE A 213 -5.26 2.19 -1.32
C ILE A 213 -4.14 2.19 -2.37
N ALA A 214 -4.31 1.47 -3.48
CA ALA A 214 -3.32 1.45 -4.56
C ALA A 214 -3.11 2.83 -5.18
N VAL A 215 -4.19 3.54 -5.50
CA VAL A 215 -4.10 4.90 -6.07
C VAL A 215 -3.46 5.87 -5.09
N LEU A 216 -3.82 5.81 -3.80
CA LEU A 216 -3.17 6.65 -2.79
C LEU A 216 -1.67 6.36 -2.65
N THR A 217 -1.27 5.10 -2.76
CA THR A 217 0.14 4.71 -2.70
C THR A 217 0.93 5.32 -3.86
N LEU A 218 0.39 5.27 -5.07
CA LEU A 218 0.99 5.87 -6.26
C LEU A 218 1.01 7.41 -6.18
N TRP A 219 -0.06 8.01 -5.66
CA TRP A 219 -0.15 9.45 -5.46
C TRP A 219 0.92 9.95 -4.48
N VAL A 220 1.05 9.33 -3.31
CA VAL A 220 2.10 9.70 -2.34
C VAL A 220 3.48 9.50 -2.92
N TYR A 221 3.70 8.43 -3.67
CA TYR A 221 5.00 8.22 -4.31
C TYR A 221 5.34 9.36 -5.29
N GLY A 222 4.40 9.77 -6.13
CA GLY A 222 4.55 10.93 -7.01
C GLY A 222 4.81 12.23 -6.25
N LEU A 223 3.96 12.52 -5.26
CA LEU A 223 4.08 13.72 -4.43
C LEU A 223 5.45 13.86 -3.76
N ILE A 224 6.00 12.75 -3.27
CA ILE A 224 7.27 12.76 -2.52
C ILE A 224 8.49 12.84 -3.46
N THR A 225 8.40 12.24 -4.65
CA THR A 225 9.54 12.17 -5.58
C THR A 225 9.67 13.41 -6.45
N GLU A 226 8.55 14.01 -6.85
CA GLU A 226 8.50 15.12 -7.81
C GLU A 226 7.82 16.38 -7.26
N GLY A 227 7.18 16.30 -6.10
CA GLY A 227 6.39 17.40 -5.54
C GLY A 227 4.94 17.38 -6.01
N PRO A 228 4.17 18.46 -5.76
CA PRO A 228 2.79 18.57 -6.22
C PRO A 228 2.72 18.75 -7.75
N ALA A 229 1.71 18.14 -8.40
CA ALA A 229 1.50 18.25 -9.84
C ALA A 229 1.27 19.71 -10.26
N THR A 230 1.93 20.14 -11.34
CA THR A 230 1.66 21.45 -11.93
C THR A 230 0.40 21.37 -12.80
N ASP A 231 -0.27 22.51 -13.01
CA ASP A 231 -1.55 22.55 -13.74
C ASP A 231 -1.45 21.95 -15.15
N ASP A 232 -0.31 22.09 -15.83
CA ASP A 232 -0.08 21.51 -17.17
C ASP A 232 -0.05 19.97 -17.17
N GLU A 233 0.40 19.36 -16.06
CA GLU A 233 0.52 17.90 -15.90
C GLU A 233 -0.82 17.20 -15.58
N THR A 234 -1.86 17.97 -15.26
CA THR A 234 -3.20 17.42 -14.92
C THR A 234 -3.99 16.89 -16.12
N THR A 235 -3.48 17.10 -17.33
CA THR A 235 -4.10 16.68 -18.60
C THR A 235 -3.83 15.23 -18.98
N ALA A 236 -2.82 14.58 -18.36
CA ALA A 236 -2.46 13.20 -18.67
C ALA A 236 -3.60 12.22 -18.33
N GLY A 237 -3.94 11.36 -19.30
CA GLY A 237 -4.98 10.34 -19.12
C GLY A 237 -4.55 9.21 -18.19
N ALA A 238 -5.52 8.51 -17.59
CA ALA A 238 -5.26 7.37 -16.70
C ALA A 238 -4.42 6.26 -17.37
N GLU A 239 -4.71 5.97 -18.65
CA GLU A 239 -3.98 4.96 -19.43
C GLU A 239 -2.52 5.38 -19.69
N GLU A 240 -2.32 6.64 -20.03
CA GLU A 240 -0.98 7.18 -20.28
C GLU A 240 -0.12 7.11 -19.02
N TYR A 241 -0.68 7.48 -17.87
CA TYR A 241 -0.02 7.32 -16.57
C TYR A 241 0.38 5.86 -16.32
N MET A 242 -0.52 4.91 -16.57
CA MET A 242 -0.26 3.48 -16.36
C MET A 242 0.86 2.94 -17.25
N ILE A 243 0.85 3.29 -18.54
CA ILE A 243 1.89 2.86 -19.49
C ILE A 243 3.25 3.43 -19.07
N ARG A 244 3.28 4.72 -18.72
CA ARG A 244 4.50 5.41 -18.29
C ARG A 244 5.04 4.81 -17.01
N MET A 245 4.23 4.74 -15.96
CA MET A 245 4.65 4.28 -14.64
C MET A 245 5.08 2.81 -14.68
N THR A 246 4.38 1.96 -15.45
CA THR A 246 4.81 0.57 -15.68
C THR A 246 6.17 0.51 -16.39
N ARG A 247 6.38 1.31 -17.44
CA ARG A 247 7.66 1.36 -18.16
C ARG A 247 8.79 1.80 -17.25
N VAL A 248 8.60 2.86 -16.45
CA VAL A 248 9.68 3.34 -15.59
C VAL A 248 9.98 2.35 -14.46
N MET A 249 8.97 1.72 -13.87
CA MET A 249 9.20 0.68 -12.85
C MET A 249 9.94 -0.55 -13.39
N GLN A 250 9.75 -0.91 -14.67
CA GLN A 250 10.51 -1.97 -15.33
C GLN A 250 11.98 -1.55 -15.60
N GLN A 251 12.22 -0.27 -15.88
CA GLN A 251 13.53 0.28 -16.21
C GLN A 251 14.36 0.72 -14.99
N ALA A 252 13.72 0.93 -13.83
CA ALA A 252 14.36 1.40 -12.60
C ALA A 252 15.48 0.47 -12.09
N ASN A 253 15.52 -0.79 -12.53
CA ASN A 253 16.60 -1.73 -12.24
C ASN A 253 17.96 -1.35 -12.85
N LEU A 254 18.01 -0.36 -13.76
CA LEU A 254 19.18 -0.19 -14.62
C LEU A 254 20.16 0.93 -14.26
N THR A 255 19.82 2.07 -13.64
CA THR A 255 20.87 3.08 -13.25
C THR A 255 20.43 4.39 -12.57
N LYS A 256 19.14 4.71 -12.35
CA LYS A 256 18.74 6.00 -11.76
C LYS A 256 17.79 5.86 -10.56
N PRO A 257 18.11 6.48 -9.40
CA PRO A 257 17.31 6.35 -8.18
C PRO A 257 16.05 7.22 -8.16
N VAL A 258 15.91 8.21 -9.06
CA VAL A 258 14.76 9.10 -9.14
C VAL A 258 14.05 8.87 -10.48
N ILE A 259 12.82 8.41 -10.38
CA ILE A 259 11.92 8.06 -11.49
C ILE A 259 11.18 9.34 -11.89
N GLY A 260 11.32 9.73 -13.16
CA GLY A 260 10.63 10.90 -13.74
C GLY A 260 9.22 10.56 -14.25
N GLY A 261 8.28 11.51 -14.15
CA GLY A 261 6.87 11.40 -14.54
C GLY A 261 5.95 10.71 -13.53
N THR A 262 6.33 10.60 -12.25
CA THR A 262 5.52 9.96 -11.20
C THR A 262 4.34 10.81 -10.73
N ASN A 263 4.42 12.13 -10.90
CA ASN A 263 3.45 13.10 -10.40
C ASN A 263 2.19 13.25 -11.28
N GLN A 264 2.23 12.74 -12.51
CA GLN A 264 1.16 12.90 -13.51
C GLN A 264 -0.04 11.96 -13.30
N ILE A 265 -0.43 11.74 -12.04
CA ILE A 265 -1.44 10.75 -11.62
C ILE A 265 -2.88 11.29 -11.66
N ALA A 266 -3.07 12.60 -11.88
CA ALA A 266 -4.37 13.26 -11.77
C ALA A 266 -5.47 12.59 -12.62
N GLY A 267 -5.17 12.20 -13.86
CA GLY A 267 -6.11 11.48 -14.72
C GLY A 267 -6.52 10.11 -14.16
N LEU A 268 -5.59 9.39 -13.53
CA LEU A 268 -5.89 8.13 -12.86
C LEU A 268 -6.76 8.34 -11.60
N ILE A 269 -6.45 9.36 -10.79
CA ILE A 269 -7.26 9.73 -9.62
C ILE A 269 -8.69 10.03 -10.05
N ARG A 270 -8.88 10.82 -11.12
CA ARG A 270 -10.20 11.16 -11.66
C ARG A 270 -10.96 9.92 -12.14
N ALA A 271 -10.30 9.03 -12.89
CA ALA A 271 -10.91 7.80 -13.38
C ALA A 271 -11.38 6.87 -12.24
N VAL A 272 -10.55 6.72 -11.20
CA VAL A 272 -10.89 5.86 -10.05
C VAL A 272 -11.95 6.50 -9.17
N ARG A 273 -11.89 7.82 -8.94
CA ARG A 273 -12.95 8.55 -8.27
C ARG A 273 -14.30 8.30 -8.95
N ASP A 274 -14.36 8.45 -10.27
CA ASP A 274 -15.59 8.25 -11.03
C ASP A 274 -16.09 6.80 -10.93
N ALA A 275 -15.17 5.83 -10.84
CA ALA A 275 -15.52 4.42 -10.62
C ALA A 275 -16.09 4.15 -9.22
N LEU A 276 -15.70 4.94 -8.20
CA LEU A 276 -16.22 4.84 -6.83
C LEU A 276 -17.57 5.57 -6.63
N THR A 277 -18.04 6.33 -7.62
CA THR A 277 -19.29 7.09 -7.54
C THR A 277 -20.49 6.19 -7.29
N GLY A 278 -21.34 6.59 -6.34
CA GLY A 278 -22.56 5.85 -6.00
C GLY A 278 -22.29 4.53 -5.27
N CYS A 279 -21.09 4.34 -4.71
CA CYS A 279 -20.82 3.18 -3.87
C CYS A 279 -21.70 3.20 -2.60
N ARG A 280 -22.21 2.02 -2.23
CA ARG A 280 -23.13 1.83 -1.10
C ARG A 280 -22.46 1.90 0.28
N TRP A 281 -21.13 1.98 0.33
CA TRP A 281 -20.34 1.86 1.54
C TRP A 281 -19.85 3.24 1.95
N GLU A 282 -20.22 3.71 3.15
CA GLU A 282 -19.85 5.06 3.65
C GLU A 282 -18.34 5.30 3.63
N LEU A 283 -17.55 4.29 3.99
CA LEU A 283 -16.08 4.36 3.93
C LEU A 283 -15.57 4.68 2.52
N LEU A 284 -16.23 4.12 1.48
CA LEU A 284 -15.86 4.36 0.09
C LEU A 284 -16.40 5.70 -0.44
N GLN A 285 -17.45 6.23 0.17
CA GLN A 285 -17.90 7.60 -0.11
C GLN A 285 -16.87 8.61 0.39
N GLU A 286 -16.30 8.43 1.59
CA GLU A 286 -15.19 9.27 2.05
C GLU A 286 -13.95 9.10 1.16
N ALA A 287 -13.63 7.87 0.75
CA ALA A 287 -12.53 7.62 -0.19
C ALA A 287 -12.73 8.40 -1.51
N HIS A 288 -13.95 8.41 -2.05
CA HIS A 288 -14.31 9.20 -3.22
C HIS A 288 -14.12 10.71 -2.98
N LEU A 289 -14.50 11.23 -1.81
CA LEU A 289 -14.29 12.64 -1.44
C LEU A 289 -12.80 12.99 -1.33
N VAL A 290 -11.99 12.11 -0.73
CA VAL A 290 -10.53 12.26 -0.68
C VAL A 290 -9.97 12.35 -2.09
N LEU A 291 -10.29 11.40 -2.98
CA LEU A 291 -9.80 11.41 -4.36
C LEU A 291 -10.25 12.65 -5.14
N ARG A 292 -11.46 13.16 -4.89
CA ARG A 292 -11.93 14.41 -5.49
C ARG A 292 -11.04 15.60 -5.10
N ARG A 293 -10.70 15.72 -3.81
CA ARG A 293 -9.77 16.76 -3.31
C ARG A 293 -8.38 16.62 -3.94
N LEU A 294 -7.86 15.39 -4.04
CA LEU A 294 -6.55 15.12 -4.65
C LEU A 294 -6.52 15.41 -6.15
N GLY A 295 -7.66 15.26 -6.84
CA GLY A 295 -7.80 15.53 -8.28
C GLY A 295 -7.92 17.02 -8.65
N GLY A 296 -7.78 17.94 -7.69
CA GLY A 296 -7.85 19.39 -7.93
C GLY A 296 -9.28 19.96 -8.01
N GLU A 297 -10.30 19.14 -7.76
CA GLU A 297 -11.68 19.62 -7.76
C GLU A 297 -12.04 20.15 -6.37
N THR A 298 -11.91 21.48 -6.22
CA THR A 298 -12.42 22.18 -5.03
C THR A 298 -13.94 22.10 -4.98
N LEU A 299 -14.48 22.15 -3.76
CA LEU A 299 -15.92 22.08 -3.42
C LEU A 299 -16.69 23.32 -3.95
N LEU A 300 -16.67 23.59 -5.24
CA LEU A 300 -17.54 24.56 -5.89
C LEU A 300 -18.71 23.80 -6.53
N ASP A 301 -19.63 23.30 -5.71
CA ASP A 301 -20.98 22.90 -6.14
C ASP A 301 -21.90 22.75 -4.90
N ALA A 302 -22.04 23.83 -4.15
CA ALA A 302 -23.08 23.98 -3.12
C ALA A 302 -23.72 25.38 -3.13
N SER A 303 -23.81 26.01 -4.31
CA SER A 303 -24.61 27.22 -4.50
C SER A 303 -25.16 27.25 -5.92
N GLY A 304 -26.36 26.70 -6.10
CA GLY A 304 -26.99 26.60 -7.41
C GLY A 304 -28.40 26.03 -7.40
N ASP A 305 -29.15 26.12 -6.29
CA ASP A 305 -30.61 25.94 -6.35
C ASP A 305 -31.27 26.98 -5.43
N GLY A 306 -31.07 28.24 -5.78
CA GLY A 306 -31.92 29.34 -5.33
C GLY A 306 -33.27 29.25 -6.06
N LYS A 307 -34.11 28.29 -5.68
CA LYS A 307 -35.54 28.35 -6.00
C LYS A 307 -36.19 29.30 -5.01
N THR A 308 -36.29 30.55 -5.45
CA THR A 308 -37.28 31.53 -5.00
C THR A 308 -38.67 30.88 -4.97
N LEU A 309 -39.18 30.65 -3.77
CA LEU A 309 -40.62 30.52 -3.52
C LEU A 309 -41.20 31.94 -3.49
N ILE A 310 -42.02 32.24 -4.49
CA ILE A 310 -43.20 33.10 -4.33
C ILE A 310 -44.39 32.14 -4.29
#